data_AF-A0A6S7GAR4-F1
#
_entry.id   AF-A0A6S7GAR4-F1
#
_cell.length_a   1.000
_cell.length_b   1.000
_cell.length_c   1.000
_cell.angle_alpha   90.00
_cell.angle_beta   90.00
_cell.angle_gamma   90.00
#
_symmetry.space_group_name_H-M   'P 1'
#
loop_
_entity.id
_entity.type
_entity.pdbx_description
1 polymer ?
#
loop_
_entity_poly.entity_id
_entity_poly.type
_entity_poly.pdbx_seq_one_letter_code
_entity_poly.pdbx_strand_id
1 'polypeptide(L)'
;MYYNNLDKVKASGVLSLGISDHSLVYLIRKCTYHKAPVNTFVEKRNFRNFNEHAYLNDLNNLNWEQVCLHNDPNDMWTEWLNLFMSVIDKHAPLKKKRIGKRKSPWITSHVVQKIRERDYLKRQFDITRDDEIWLQYKKARNETNNTIRQAKHNYFITNIEAARKDPRKTWRLVNDLNSRKVSDVTSVKKVNLDGNEITNAAEISDAFNSYFTSIGEKLANKIPSSNVNPVSYIQSTHSVFSFEEIGLSTVNCLLKTINANKATGSDKIPGRLLKIAADILSPSLTRIFNRSLSMGIYPTDWKMAIF
;
A
#
# COMPACT_ATOMS: atom_id res chain seq x y z
N MET A 1 -15.08 -21.10 36.24
CA MET A 1 -13.69 -20.61 36.08
C MET A 1 -13.24 -20.20 37.47
N TYR A 2 -12.26 -20.89 38.06
CA TYR A 2 -11.75 -20.57 39.40
C TYR A 2 -10.54 -19.65 39.27
N TYR A 3 -10.49 -18.57 40.06
CA TYR A 3 -9.38 -17.61 40.05
C TYR A 3 -8.98 -17.23 41.49
N ASN A 4 -7.72 -17.43 41.84
CA ASN A 4 -7.25 -17.37 43.23
C ASN A 4 -6.83 -15.96 43.71
N ASN A 5 -7.02 -14.90 42.91
CA ASN A 5 -6.55 -13.56 43.26
C ASN A 5 -7.61 -12.49 42.91
N LEU A 6 -8.61 -12.33 43.78
CA LEU A 6 -9.79 -11.49 43.53
C LEU A 6 -9.45 -10.00 43.34
N ASP A 7 -8.36 -9.49 43.94
CA ASP A 7 -7.96 -8.08 43.85
C ASP A 7 -7.60 -7.61 42.44
N LYS A 8 -7.18 -8.56 41.59
CA LYS A 8 -6.85 -8.31 40.18
C LYS A 8 -8.06 -8.40 39.26
N VAL A 9 -9.25 -8.75 39.76
CA VAL A 9 -10.49 -8.80 38.98
C VAL A 9 -11.16 -7.43 39.02
N LYS A 10 -11.40 -6.82 37.85
CA LYS A 10 -12.12 -5.56 37.72
C LYS A 10 -13.62 -5.77 37.53
N ALA A 11 -14.00 -6.80 36.78
CA ALA A 11 -15.39 -7.16 36.53
C ALA A 11 -15.49 -8.61 36.06
N SER A 12 -16.63 -9.23 36.27
CA SER A 12 -16.96 -10.54 35.70
C SER A 12 -18.44 -10.57 35.36
N GLY A 13 -18.82 -11.41 34.40
CA GLY A 13 -20.22 -11.55 34.05
C GLY A 13 -20.47 -12.59 32.97
N VAL A 14 -21.74 -12.67 32.58
CA VAL A 14 -22.21 -13.54 31.51
C VAL A 14 -22.82 -12.66 30.43
N LEU A 15 -22.39 -12.86 29.19
CA LEU A 15 -22.85 -12.11 28.03
C LEU A 15 -23.46 -13.07 27.01
N SER A 16 -24.76 -12.96 26.77
CA SER A 16 -25.47 -13.69 25.72
C SER A 16 -25.12 -13.08 24.36
N LEU A 17 -24.27 -13.77 23.59
CA LEU A 17 -23.81 -13.28 22.29
C LEU A 17 -24.70 -13.77 21.13
N GLY A 18 -25.52 -14.81 21.33
CA GLY A 18 -26.35 -15.40 20.28
C GLY A 18 -25.57 -16.10 19.15
N ILE A 19 -24.26 -16.32 19.35
CA ILE A 19 -23.35 -16.96 18.38
C ILE A 19 -23.25 -18.48 18.65
N SER A 20 -23.43 -18.90 19.90
CA SER A 20 -23.49 -20.29 20.38
C SER A 20 -24.63 -20.43 21.39
N ASP A 21 -25.02 -21.67 21.64
CA ASP A 21 -25.86 -22.12 22.76
C ASP A 21 -25.27 -21.78 24.14
N HIS A 22 -23.96 -21.56 24.23
CA HIS A 22 -23.30 -21.09 25.43
C HIS A 22 -23.21 -19.55 25.47
N SER A 23 -23.52 -18.99 26.63
CA SER A 23 -23.24 -17.58 26.90
C SER A 23 -21.74 -17.37 27.14
N LEU A 24 -21.20 -16.24 26.69
CA LEU A 24 -19.82 -15.88 26.98
C LEU A 24 -19.71 -15.54 28.47
N VAL A 25 -19.07 -16.42 29.22
CA VAL A 25 -18.62 -16.10 30.58
C VAL A 25 -17.31 -15.33 30.45
N TYR A 26 -17.26 -14.11 30.98
CA TYR A 26 -16.08 -13.25 30.89
C TYR A 26 -15.58 -12.81 32.27
N LEU A 27 -14.28 -12.57 32.34
CA LEU A 27 -13.60 -11.96 33.48
C LEU A 27 -12.62 -10.90 32.97
N ILE A 28 -12.78 -9.67 33.44
CA ILE A 28 -11.91 -8.53 33.15
C ILE A 28 -10.86 -8.44 34.25
N ARG A 29 -9.61 -8.72 33.90
CA ARG A 29 -8.47 -8.67 34.82
C ARG A 29 -7.69 -7.37 34.65
N LYS A 30 -7.24 -6.78 35.75
CA LYS A 30 -6.22 -5.71 35.78
C LYS A 30 -4.88 -6.34 35.41
N CYS A 31 -4.46 -6.12 34.16
CA CYS A 31 -3.15 -6.55 33.67
C CYS A 31 -2.39 -5.32 33.17
N THR A 32 -1.12 -5.20 33.57
CA THR A 32 -0.15 -4.38 32.86
C THR A 32 0.27 -5.17 31.61
N TYR A 33 -0.33 -4.82 30.47
CA TYR A 33 0.03 -5.42 29.19
C TYR A 33 0.59 -4.33 28.29
N HIS A 34 1.79 -4.55 27.75
CA HIS A 34 2.29 -3.78 26.62
C HIS A 34 1.42 -4.11 25.41
N LYS A 35 0.42 -3.26 25.12
CA LYS A 35 -0.37 -3.40 23.90
C LYS A 35 0.60 -3.40 22.72
N ALA A 36 0.74 -4.54 22.05
CA ALA A 36 1.30 -4.57 20.70
C ALA A 36 0.60 -3.47 19.88
N PRO A 37 1.30 -2.70 19.04
CA PRO A 37 0.67 -1.66 18.24
C PRO A 37 -0.33 -2.31 17.26
N VAL A 38 -1.60 -2.42 17.66
CA VAL A 38 -2.65 -3.10 16.88
C VAL A 38 -3.14 -2.24 15.71
N ASN A 39 -2.63 -1.02 15.58
CA ASN A 39 -3.07 -0.07 14.57
C ASN A 39 -1.92 0.21 13.61
N THR A 40 -1.89 -0.53 12.52
CA THR A 40 -1.09 -0.13 11.36
C THR A 40 -1.73 1.14 10.79
N PHE A 41 -1.04 2.26 10.96
CA PHE A 41 -1.37 3.49 10.26
C PHE A 41 -0.57 3.54 8.98
N VAL A 42 -1.21 3.95 7.89
CA VAL A 42 -0.53 4.29 6.66
C VAL A 42 -0.81 5.73 6.35
N GLU A 43 0.25 6.47 6.05
CA GLU A 43 0.16 7.83 5.54
C GLU A 43 -0.12 7.76 4.04
N LYS A 44 -1.18 8.42 3.59
CA LYS A 44 -1.49 8.54 2.17
C LYS A 44 -2.18 9.84 1.84
N ARG A 45 -2.00 10.28 0.60
CA ARG A 45 -2.68 11.44 0.02
C ARG A 45 -4.20 11.20 0.01
N ASN A 46 -4.96 12.19 0.48
CA ASN A 46 -6.42 12.10 0.59
C ASN A 46 -7.12 12.76 -0.60
N PHE A 47 -7.69 11.95 -1.47
CA PHE A 47 -8.39 12.40 -2.69
C PHE A 47 -9.91 12.58 -2.52
N ARG A 48 -10.47 12.48 -1.30
CA ARG A 48 -11.94 12.46 -1.09
C ARG A 48 -12.66 13.69 -1.68
N ASN A 49 -12.03 14.86 -1.61
CA ASN A 49 -12.57 16.13 -2.11
C ASN A 49 -11.67 16.72 -3.20
N PHE A 50 -10.93 15.88 -3.92
CA PHE A 50 -10.01 16.34 -4.96
C PHE A 50 -10.81 16.89 -6.15
N ASN A 51 -10.55 18.15 -6.51
CA ASN A 51 -11.12 18.80 -7.68
C ASN A 51 -10.03 19.01 -8.72
N GLU A 52 -10.14 18.32 -9.85
CA GLU A 52 -9.14 18.34 -10.92
C GLU A 52 -8.99 19.71 -11.57
N HIS A 53 -10.09 20.41 -11.84
CA HIS A 53 -10.04 21.75 -12.43
C HIS A 53 -9.37 22.76 -11.49
N ALA A 54 -9.71 22.74 -10.20
CA ALA A 54 -9.10 23.62 -9.21
C ALA A 54 -7.59 23.32 -9.03
N TYR A 55 -7.21 22.05 -9.07
CA TYR A 55 -5.82 21.61 -9.03
C TYR A 55 -5.02 22.12 -10.23
N LEU A 56 -5.53 21.92 -11.45
CA LEU A 56 -4.89 22.38 -12.67
C LEU A 56 -4.82 23.91 -12.74
N ASN A 57 -5.86 24.61 -12.29
CA ASN A 57 -5.87 26.07 -12.22
C ASN A 57 -4.79 26.61 -11.29
N ASP A 58 -4.65 26.05 -10.09
CA ASP A 58 -3.61 26.46 -9.15
C ASP A 58 -2.20 26.18 -9.70
N LEU A 59 -1.99 25.06 -10.39
CA LEU A 59 -0.71 24.77 -11.05
C LEU A 59 -0.38 25.73 -12.20
N ASN A 60 -1.38 26.13 -12.99
CA ASN A 60 -1.18 27.10 -14.08
C ASN A 60 -0.84 28.50 -13.54
N ASN A 61 -1.30 28.83 -12.34
CA ASN A 61 -1.00 30.11 -11.69
C ASN A 61 0.37 30.15 -11.02
N LEU A 62 1.10 29.03 -10.95
CA LEU A 62 2.46 29.01 -10.43
C LEU A 62 3.47 29.51 -11.47
N ASN A 63 4.47 30.23 -10.99
CA ASN A 63 5.57 30.68 -11.83
C ASN A 63 6.67 29.62 -11.93
N TRP A 64 6.50 28.66 -12.82
CA TRP A 64 7.48 27.59 -13.06
C TRP A 64 8.83 28.09 -13.59
N GLU A 65 8.91 29.32 -14.10
CA GLU A 65 10.17 29.91 -14.55
C GLU A 65 11.16 30.15 -13.39
N GLN A 66 10.70 30.17 -12.14
CA GLN A 66 11.57 30.26 -10.95
C GLN A 66 12.56 29.08 -10.87
N VAL A 67 12.18 27.91 -11.39
CA VAL A 67 13.07 26.75 -11.49
C VAL A 67 14.30 27.06 -12.35
N CYS A 68 14.16 27.91 -13.37
CA CYS A 68 15.23 28.25 -14.31
C CYS A 68 16.18 29.33 -13.79
N LEU A 69 15.91 29.92 -12.63
CA LEU A 69 16.86 30.82 -11.96
C LEU A 69 18.04 30.06 -11.35
N HIS A 70 17.90 28.73 -11.20
CA HIS A 70 18.93 27.86 -10.65
C HIS A 70 19.72 27.18 -11.77
N ASN A 71 21.02 27.01 -11.54
CA ASN A 71 21.92 26.32 -12.49
C ASN A 71 22.20 24.87 -12.11
N ASP A 72 22.17 24.54 -10.81
CA ASP A 72 22.39 23.18 -10.30
C ASP A 72 21.09 22.37 -10.37
N PRO A 73 21.09 21.16 -10.96
CA PRO A 73 19.90 20.30 -11.03
C PRO A 73 19.26 19.96 -9.68
N ASN A 74 20.03 19.87 -8.59
CA ASN A 74 19.49 19.65 -7.25
C ASN A 74 18.64 20.84 -6.83
N ASP A 75 19.16 22.06 -6.96
CA ASP A 75 18.44 23.28 -6.59
C ASP A 75 17.20 23.47 -7.46
N MET A 76 17.33 23.23 -8.77
CA MET A 76 16.18 23.24 -9.70
C MET A 76 15.09 22.25 -9.26
N TRP A 77 15.49 21.03 -8.90
CA TRP A 77 14.55 20.00 -8.43
C TRP A 77 13.92 20.38 -7.09
N THR A 78 14.69 20.88 -6.13
CA THR A 78 14.18 21.32 -4.83
C THR A 78 13.15 22.43 -4.99
N GLU A 79 13.42 23.43 -5.83
CA GLU A 79 12.47 24.51 -6.09
C GLU A 79 11.21 23.99 -6.79
N TRP A 80 11.38 23.16 -7.82
CA TRP A 80 10.26 22.53 -8.51
C TRP A 80 9.38 21.70 -7.55
N LEU A 81 10.03 20.92 -6.68
CA LEU A 81 9.38 20.08 -5.69
C LEU A 81 8.61 20.93 -4.69
N ASN A 82 9.19 22.02 -4.18
CA ASN A 82 8.52 22.94 -3.25
C ASN A 82 7.25 23.55 -3.86
N LEU A 83 7.36 24.07 -5.09
CA LEU A 83 6.24 24.62 -5.84
C LEU A 83 5.14 23.57 -6.02
N PHE A 84 5.50 22.38 -6.49
CA PHE A 84 4.53 21.32 -6.73
C PHE A 84 3.88 20.81 -5.44
N MET A 85 4.69 20.61 -4.39
CA MET A 85 4.24 20.18 -3.06
C MET A 85 3.23 21.16 -2.45
N SER A 86 3.46 22.46 -2.59
CA SER A 86 2.54 23.50 -2.09
C SER A 86 1.11 23.35 -2.63
N VAL A 87 0.98 22.94 -3.89
CA VAL A 87 -0.33 22.73 -4.54
C VAL A 87 -0.89 21.36 -4.18
N ILE A 88 -0.10 20.29 -4.23
CA ILE A 88 -0.63 18.95 -3.92
C ILE A 88 -0.98 18.77 -2.45
N ASP A 89 -0.32 19.47 -1.53
CA ASP A 89 -0.67 19.49 -0.11
C ASP A 89 -2.02 20.17 0.13
N LYS A 90 -2.35 21.20 -0.66
CA LYS A 90 -3.66 21.87 -0.65
C LYS A 90 -4.77 20.97 -1.20
N HIS A 91 -4.57 20.36 -2.37
CA HIS A 91 -5.62 19.62 -3.09
C HIS A 91 -5.75 18.14 -2.69
N ALA A 92 -4.65 17.52 -2.25
CA ALA A 92 -4.59 16.12 -1.86
C ALA A 92 -3.69 15.95 -0.61
N PRO A 93 -4.08 16.49 0.56
CA PRO A 93 -3.24 16.49 1.76
C PRO A 93 -2.89 15.07 2.23
N LEU A 94 -1.70 14.91 2.80
CA LEU A 94 -1.30 13.68 3.48
C LEU A 94 -2.17 13.47 4.72
N LYS A 95 -2.76 12.28 4.85
CA LYS A 95 -3.52 11.89 6.04
C LYS A 95 -3.08 10.52 6.52
N LYS A 96 -2.89 10.40 7.84
CA LYS A 96 -2.72 9.12 8.51
C LYS A 96 -4.06 8.41 8.54
N LYS A 97 -4.14 7.25 7.88
CA LYS A 97 -5.33 6.40 7.89
C LYS A 97 -5.02 5.11 8.64
N ARG A 98 -5.86 4.79 9.62
CA ARG A 98 -5.85 3.49 10.28
C ARG A 98 -6.29 2.41 9.28
N ILE A 99 -5.47 1.40 9.09
CA ILE A 99 -5.85 0.20 8.36
C ILE A 99 -6.70 -0.66 9.29
N GLY A 100 -7.99 -0.73 8.99
CA GLY A 100 -8.90 -1.67 9.65
C GLY A 100 -8.73 -3.07 9.08
N LYS A 101 -9.19 -4.09 9.83
CA LYS A 101 -9.31 -5.45 9.28
C LYS A 101 -10.22 -5.41 8.04
N ARG A 102 -9.83 -6.11 6.96
CA ARG A 102 -10.68 -6.27 5.78
C ARG A 102 -12.00 -6.91 6.22
N LYS A 103 -13.12 -6.22 6.02
CA LYS A 103 -14.44 -6.81 6.24
C LYS A 103 -14.67 -7.87 5.17
N SER A 104 -15.30 -8.97 5.54
CA SER A 104 -15.76 -9.98 4.58
C SER A 104 -16.66 -9.31 3.54
N PRO A 105 -16.32 -9.37 2.23
CA PRO A 105 -17.04 -8.63 1.19
C PRO A 105 -18.54 -8.97 1.09
N TRP A 106 -18.91 -10.20 1.46
CA TRP A 106 -20.30 -10.67 1.45
C TRP A 106 -21.15 -10.18 2.63
N ILE A 107 -20.57 -9.47 3.62
CA ILE A 107 -21.33 -8.87 4.72
C ILE A 107 -21.83 -7.50 4.28
N THR A 108 -22.95 -7.52 3.54
CA THR A 108 -23.64 -6.33 3.05
C THR A 108 -24.48 -5.66 4.13
N SER A 109 -24.99 -4.45 3.86
CA SER A 109 -25.94 -3.76 4.74
C SER A 109 -27.18 -4.61 5.05
N HIS A 110 -27.69 -5.34 4.06
CA HIS A 110 -28.82 -6.26 4.22
C HIS A 110 -28.51 -7.41 5.18
N VAL A 111 -27.34 -8.05 5.05
CA VAL A 111 -26.89 -9.10 5.98
C VAL A 111 -26.77 -8.53 7.40
N VAL A 112 -26.23 -7.32 7.55
CA VAL A 112 -26.12 -6.64 8.86
C VAL A 112 -27.50 -6.37 9.46
N GLN A 113 -28.50 -5.99 8.66
CA GLN A 113 -29.87 -5.79 9.12
C GLN A 113 -30.46 -7.09 9.69
N LYS A 114 -30.32 -8.21 8.98
CA LYS A 114 -30.78 -9.53 9.46
C LYS A 114 -30.08 -9.98 10.75
N ILE A 115 -28.77 -9.74 10.86
CA ILE A 115 -28.02 -9.99 12.11
C ILE A 115 -28.59 -9.16 13.27
N ARG A 116 -28.89 -7.88 13.04
CA ARG A 116 -29.45 -6.99 14.09
C ARG A 116 -30.85 -7.43 14.52
N GLU A 117 -31.70 -7.82 13.58
CA GLU A 117 -33.05 -8.34 13.84
C GLU A 117 -32.98 -9.60 14.73
N ARG A 118 -32.14 -10.57 14.36
CA ARG A 118 -31.87 -11.77 15.16
C ARG A 118 -31.40 -11.41 16.57
N ASP A 119 -30.41 -10.53 16.70
CA ASP A 119 -29.83 -10.17 18.00
C ASP A 119 -30.82 -9.40 18.88
N TYR A 120 -31.67 -8.58 18.28
CA TYR A 120 -32.76 -7.90 18.97
C TYR A 120 -33.75 -8.90 19.57
N LEU A 121 -34.25 -9.86 18.76
CA LEU A 121 -35.18 -10.88 19.22
C LEU A 121 -34.56 -11.75 20.32
N LYS A 122 -33.27 -12.07 20.23
CA LYS A 122 -32.57 -12.81 21.29
C LYS A 122 -32.53 -12.05 22.60
N ARG A 123 -32.22 -10.74 22.56
CA ARG A 123 -32.23 -9.89 23.77
C ARG A 123 -33.61 -9.77 24.38
N GLN A 124 -34.64 -9.61 23.55
CA GLN A 124 -36.03 -9.57 24.01
C GLN A 124 -36.39 -10.87 24.72
N PHE A 125 -36.12 -12.02 24.11
CA PHE A 125 -36.34 -13.33 24.76
C PHE A 125 -35.58 -13.50 26.07
N ASP A 126 -34.31 -13.05 26.13
CA ASP A 126 -33.50 -13.18 27.34
C ASP A 126 -34.10 -12.39 28.53
N ILE A 127 -34.88 -11.33 28.25
CA ILE A 127 -35.62 -10.52 29.22
C ILE A 127 -37.01 -11.10 29.52
N THR A 128 -37.82 -11.35 28.50
CA THR A 128 -39.25 -11.70 28.66
C THR A 128 -39.49 -13.17 28.91
N ARG A 129 -38.60 -14.05 28.42
CA ARG A 129 -38.78 -15.52 28.39
C ARG A 129 -40.05 -15.97 27.69
N ASP A 130 -40.52 -15.17 26.74
CA ASP A 130 -41.71 -15.44 25.92
C ASP A 130 -41.42 -16.45 24.79
N ASP A 131 -42.20 -17.53 24.75
CA ASP A 131 -42.10 -18.58 23.74
C ASP A 131 -42.40 -18.10 22.31
N GLU A 132 -43.24 -17.07 22.15
CA GLU A 132 -43.51 -16.49 20.84
C GLU A 132 -42.26 -15.76 20.30
N ILE A 133 -41.61 -14.96 21.15
CA ILE A 133 -40.35 -14.28 20.80
C ILE A 133 -39.25 -15.32 20.52
N TRP A 134 -39.24 -16.45 21.25
CA TRP A 134 -38.32 -17.55 20.97
C TRP A 134 -38.54 -18.16 19.58
N LEU A 135 -39.80 -18.35 19.18
CA LEU A 135 -40.13 -18.84 17.84
C LEU A 135 -39.70 -17.86 16.74
N GLN A 136 -39.95 -16.56 16.95
CA GLN A 136 -39.50 -15.50 16.05
C GLN A 136 -37.97 -15.45 15.95
N TYR A 137 -37.25 -15.56 17.08
CA TYR A 137 -35.79 -15.64 17.10
C TYR A 137 -35.27 -16.84 16.30
N LYS A 138 -35.87 -18.03 16.45
CA LYS A 138 -35.47 -19.23 15.68
C LYS A 138 -35.62 -19.00 14.18
N LYS A 139 -36.73 -18.36 13.76
CA LYS A 139 -36.95 -17.99 12.36
C LYS A 139 -35.89 -16.99 11.88
N ALA A 140 -35.70 -15.90 12.60
CA ALA A 140 -34.70 -14.87 12.26
C ALA A 140 -33.26 -15.41 12.24
N ARG A 141 -32.91 -16.36 13.11
CA ARG A 141 -31.62 -17.06 13.12
C ARG A 141 -31.41 -17.85 11.84
N ASN A 142 -32.41 -18.64 11.43
CA ASN A 142 -32.35 -19.46 10.22
C ASN A 142 -32.29 -18.59 8.96
N GLU A 143 -33.11 -17.54 8.90
CA GLU A 143 -33.05 -16.54 7.83
C GLU A 143 -31.67 -15.90 7.74
N THR A 144 -31.13 -15.40 8.86
CA THR A 144 -29.80 -14.78 8.90
C THR A 144 -28.71 -15.73 8.39
N ASN A 145 -28.72 -16.98 8.85
CA ASN A 145 -27.76 -17.99 8.40
C ASN A 145 -27.87 -18.25 6.89
N ASN A 146 -29.10 -18.33 6.36
CA ASN A 146 -29.34 -18.54 4.94
C ASN A 146 -28.92 -17.32 4.12
N THR A 147 -29.24 -16.10 4.55
CA THR A 147 -28.82 -14.87 3.90
C THR A 147 -27.30 -14.74 3.86
N ILE A 148 -26.59 -15.09 4.94
CA ILE A 148 -25.12 -15.10 4.95
C ILE A 148 -24.57 -16.13 3.95
N ARG A 149 -25.12 -17.35 3.92
CA ARG A 149 -24.70 -18.40 2.98
C ARG A 149 -24.92 -17.96 1.53
N GLN A 150 -26.10 -17.44 1.21
CA GLN A 150 -26.45 -16.94 -0.13
C GLN A 150 -25.58 -15.75 -0.54
N ALA A 151 -25.36 -14.78 0.35
CA ALA A 151 -24.49 -13.65 0.06
C ALA A 151 -23.05 -14.08 -0.22
N LYS A 152 -22.53 -15.05 0.53
CA LYS A 152 -21.19 -15.62 0.29
C LYS A 152 -21.15 -16.38 -1.04
N HIS A 153 -22.14 -17.21 -1.33
CA HIS A 153 -22.25 -17.95 -2.60
C HIS A 153 -22.28 -16.99 -3.79
N ASN A 154 -23.20 -16.02 -3.78
CA ASN A 154 -23.38 -15.07 -4.88
C ASN A 154 -22.13 -14.22 -5.09
N TYR A 155 -21.47 -13.78 -4.01
CA TYR A 155 -20.20 -13.07 -4.11
C TYR A 155 -19.17 -13.86 -4.92
N PHE A 156 -18.95 -15.15 -4.61
CA PHE A 156 -17.94 -15.92 -5.32
C PHE A 156 -18.35 -16.27 -6.75
N ILE A 157 -19.58 -16.71 -6.99
CA ILE A 157 -20.05 -17.04 -8.34
C ILE A 157 -19.95 -15.83 -9.27
N THR A 158 -20.53 -14.69 -8.87
CA THR A 158 -20.51 -13.47 -9.71
C THR A 158 -19.09 -12.99 -9.99
N ASN A 159 -18.18 -13.04 -9.00
CA ASN A 159 -16.79 -12.60 -9.21
C ASN A 159 -15.97 -13.60 -10.04
N ILE A 160 -16.23 -14.90 -9.93
CA ILE A 160 -15.56 -15.92 -10.75
C ILE A 160 -16.03 -15.81 -12.21
N GLU A 161 -17.32 -15.63 -12.45
CA GLU A 161 -17.89 -15.40 -13.78
C GLU A 161 -17.32 -14.13 -14.41
N ALA A 162 -17.26 -13.03 -13.66
CA ALA A 162 -16.64 -11.78 -14.12
C ALA A 162 -15.14 -11.92 -14.39
N ALA A 163 -14.45 -12.82 -13.68
CA ALA A 163 -13.01 -13.08 -13.83
C ALA A 163 -12.70 -14.18 -14.88
N ARG A 164 -13.69 -14.69 -15.63
CA ARG A 164 -13.52 -15.83 -16.55
C ARG A 164 -12.36 -15.69 -17.54
N LYS A 165 -12.05 -14.47 -17.99
CA LYS A 165 -10.95 -14.16 -18.93
C LYS A 165 -9.63 -13.75 -18.26
N ASP A 166 -9.58 -13.73 -16.93
CA ASP A 166 -8.41 -13.32 -16.15
C ASP A 166 -8.00 -14.44 -15.17
N PRO A 167 -7.14 -15.39 -15.61
CA PRO A 167 -6.73 -16.53 -14.79
C PRO A 167 -6.14 -16.12 -13.43
N ARG A 168 -5.46 -14.96 -13.36
CA ARG A 168 -4.83 -14.46 -12.14
C ARG A 168 -5.88 -14.04 -11.11
N LYS A 169 -6.95 -13.36 -11.53
CA LYS A 169 -8.08 -13.01 -10.65
C LYS A 169 -8.85 -14.26 -10.21
N THR A 170 -9.08 -15.20 -11.10
CA THR A 170 -9.76 -16.48 -10.78
C THR A 170 -9.00 -17.25 -9.71
N TRP A 171 -7.68 -17.42 -9.86
CA TRP A 171 -6.86 -18.10 -8.86
C TRP A 171 -6.80 -17.38 -7.51
N ARG A 172 -6.84 -16.04 -7.50
CA ARG A 172 -6.96 -15.28 -6.24
C ARG A 172 -8.27 -15.60 -5.52
N LEU A 173 -9.41 -15.62 -6.22
CA LEU A 173 -10.71 -15.95 -5.64
C LEU A 173 -10.77 -17.38 -5.11
N VAL A 174 -10.15 -18.34 -5.80
CA VAL A 174 -10.05 -19.74 -5.37
C VAL A 174 -9.17 -19.89 -4.12
N ASN A 175 -8.05 -19.18 -4.05
CA ASN A 175 -7.20 -19.18 -2.86
C ASN A 175 -7.92 -18.55 -1.65
N ASP A 176 -8.64 -17.45 -1.86
CA ASP A 176 -9.48 -16.81 -0.85
C ASP A 176 -10.57 -17.77 -0.33
N LEU A 177 -11.23 -18.52 -1.21
CA LEU A 177 -12.22 -19.55 -0.84
C LEU A 177 -11.63 -20.62 0.07
N ASN A 178 -10.45 -21.12 -0.29
CA ASN A 178 -9.77 -22.19 0.44
C ASN A 178 -9.10 -21.72 1.73
N SER A 179 -9.22 -20.42 2.07
CA SER A 179 -8.46 -19.80 3.17
C SER A 179 -6.95 -20.08 3.07
N ARG A 180 -6.47 -20.35 1.84
CA ARG A 180 -5.05 -20.39 1.56
C ARG A 180 -4.62 -18.95 1.61
N LYS A 181 -4.17 -18.52 2.80
CA LYS A 181 -3.38 -17.30 2.91
C LYS A 181 -2.23 -17.50 1.95
N VAL A 182 -2.26 -16.83 0.80
CA VAL A 182 -1.02 -16.44 0.16
C VAL A 182 -0.32 -15.72 1.29
N SER A 183 0.73 -16.32 1.85
CA SER A 183 1.52 -15.66 2.87
C SER A 183 1.87 -14.32 2.26
N ASP A 184 1.28 -13.23 2.76
CA ASP A 184 1.70 -11.89 2.42
C ASP A 184 3.22 -11.93 2.53
N VAL A 185 3.89 -11.62 1.41
CA VAL A 185 5.33 -11.71 1.21
C VAL A 185 6.02 -11.43 2.53
N THR A 186 6.45 -12.50 3.21
CA THR A 186 7.08 -12.35 4.51
C THR A 186 8.39 -11.67 4.23
N SER A 187 8.54 -10.43 4.70
CA SER A 187 9.83 -9.77 4.82
C SER A 187 10.86 -10.80 5.30
N VAL A 188 12.00 -10.87 4.63
CA VAL A 188 13.07 -11.81 4.98
C VAL A 188 13.36 -11.64 6.47
N LYS A 189 13.12 -12.69 7.24
CA LYS A 189 13.22 -12.65 8.71
C LYS A 189 14.64 -12.90 9.21
N LYS A 190 15.46 -13.52 8.36
CA LYS A 190 16.84 -13.82 8.65
C LYS A 190 17.66 -13.96 7.38
N VAL A 191 18.90 -13.49 7.43
CA VAL A 191 19.92 -13.71 6.41
C VAL A 191 21.14 -14.28 7.13
N ASN A 192 21.75 -15.31 6.54
CA ASN A 192 23.04 -15.81 7.00
C ASN A 192 24.13 -15.20 6.11
N LEU A 193 25.02 -14.42 6.70
CA LEU A 193 26.15 -13.82 6.01
C LEU A 193 27.42 -14.37 6.65
N ASP A 194 28.12 -15.22 5.91
CA ASP A 194 29.38 -15.87 6.31
C ASP A 194 29.35 -16.56 7.70
N GLY A 195 28.21 -17.16 8.06
CA GLY A 195 28.01 -17.88 9.32
C GLY A 195 27.31 -17.08 10.42
N ASN A 196 27.11 -15.77 10.22
CA ASN A 196 26.39 -14.91 11.18
C ASN A 196 24.92 -14.75 10.78
N GLU A 197 24.01 -15.13 11.68
CA GLU A 197 22.57 -14.92 11.49
C GLU A 197 22.17 -13.49 11.86
N ILE A 198 21.77 -12.72 10.84
CA ILE A 198 21.25 -11.36 10.98
C ILE A 198 19.72 -11.42 10.98
N THR A 199 19.07 -10.84 11.99
CA THR A 199 17.60 -10.86 12.16
C THR A 199 16.97 -9.47 12.20
N ASN A 200 17.78 -8.42 12.36
CA ASN A 200 17.33 -7.04 12.33
C ASN A 200 17.07 -6.60 10.88
N ALA A 201 15.91 -5.99 10.62
CA ALA A 201 15.49 -5.60 9.27
C ALA A 201 16.41 -4.54 8.61
N ALA A 202 16.95 -3.60 9.40
CA ALA A 202 17.90 -2.60 8.88
C ALA A 202 19.21 -3.28 8.47
N GLU A 203 19.77 -4.09 9.37
CA GLU A 203 21.00 -4.85 9.11
C GLU A 203 20.85 -5.84 7.97
N ILE A 204 19.68 -6.47 7.81
CA ILE A 204 19.37 -7.32 6.64
C ILE A 204 19.42 -6.49 5.35
N SER A 205 18.87 -5.28 5.36
CA SER A 205 18.87 -4.39 4.19
C SER A 205 20.29 -3.94 3.84
N ASP A 206 21.08 -3.57 4.83
CA ASP A 206 22.49 -3.19 4.68
C ASP A 206 23.34 -4.35 4.20
N ALA A 207 23.08 -5.56 4.70
CA ALA A 207 23.72 -6.80 4.27
C ALA A 207 23.43 -7.10 2.78
N PHE A 208 22.17 -6.99 2.35
CA PHE A 208 21.81 -7.12 0.94
C PHE A 208 22.48 -6.04 0.09
N ASN A 209 22.43 -4.78 0.52
CA ASN A 209 23.04 -3.67 -0.21
C ASN A 209 24.55 -3.92 -0.38
N SER A 210 25.25 -4.21 0.71
CA SER A 210 26.69 -4.50 0.72
C SER A 210 27.05 -5.71 -0.14
N TYR A 211 26.22 -6.75 -0.14
CA TYR A 211 26.41 -7.91 -1.00
C TYR A 211 26.29 -7.52 -2.48
N PHE A 212 25.21 -6.85 -2.87
CA PHE A 212 24.95 -6.52 -4.28
C PHE A 212 25.88 -5.42 -4.82
N THR A 213 26.37 -4.50 -3.99
CA THR A 213 27.39 -3.53 -4.38
C THR A 213 28.78 -4.18 -4.53
N SER A 214 29.15 -5.12 -3.66
CA SER A 214 30.48 -5.73 -3.66
C SER A 214 30.63 -6.97 -4.56
N ILE A 215 29.53 -7.66 -4.91
CA ILE A 215 29.62 -8.91 -5.69
C ILE A 215 30.22 -8.69 -7.08
N GLY A 216 29.98 -7.53 -7.70
CA GLY A 216 30.55 -7.16 -9.00
C GLY A 216 32.08 -7.15 -8.95
N GLU A 217 32.67 -6.44 -7.99
CA GLU A 217 34.12 -6.40 -7.79
C GLU A 217 34.69 -7.77 -7.41
N LYS A 218 34.03 -8.50 -6.50
CA LYS A 218 34.45 -9.85 -6.10
C LYS A 218 34.47 -10.83 -7.28
N LEU A 219 33.49 -10.75 -8.17
CA LEU A 219 33.44 -11.58 -9.37
C LEU A 219 34.47 -11.12 -10.40
N ALA A 220 34.63 -9.82 -10.61
CA ALA A 220 35.63 -9.26 -11.51
C ALA A 220 37.06 -9.68 -11.11
N ASN A 221 37.39 -9.66 -9.81
CA ASN A 221 38.69 -10.09 -9.30
C ASN A 221 38.97 -11.59 -9.45
N LYS A 222 37.94 -12.42 -9.67
CA LYS A 222 38.09 -13.85 -9.97
C LYS A 222 38.29 -14.13 -11.46
N ILE A 223 38.07 -13.14 -12.33
CA ILE A 223 38.34 -13.27 -13.75
C ILE A 223 39.87 -13.24 -13.92
N PRO A 224 40.48 -14.27 -14.53
CA PRO A 224 41.92 -14.30 -14.74
C PRO A 224 42.35 -13.12 -15.60
N SER A 225 43.52 -12.54 -15.27
CA SER A 225 44.08 -11.43 -16.03
C SER A 225 44.41 -11.88 -17.45
N SER A 226 43.85 -11.14 -18.41
CA SER A 226 44.13 -11.31 -19.83
C SER A 226 45.22 -10.32 -20.25
N ASN A 227 46.23 -10.79 -20.98
CA ASN A 227 47.23 -9.93 -21.61
C ASN A 227 46.72 -9.24 -22.89
N VAL A 228 45.47 -9.50 -23.27
CA VAL A 228 44.83 -8.88 -24.44
C VAL A 228 44.14 -7.60 -23.99
N ASN A 229 44.44 -6.49 -24.65
CA ASN A 229 43.79 -5.21 -24.40
C ASN A 229 42.29 -5.34 -24.75
N PRO A 230 41.35 -5.06 -23.83
CA PRO A 230 39.90 -5.15 -24.11
C PRO A 230 39.46 -4.37 -25.36
N VAL A 231 40.16 -3.28 -25.68
CA VAL A 231 39.90 -2.44 -26.84
C VAL A 231 40.17 -3.17 -28.16
N SER A 232 41.01 -4.22 -28.18
CA SER A 232 41.25 -5.00 -29.41
C SER A 232 40.04 -5.84 -29.85
N TYR A 233 39.08 -6.09 -28.94
CA TYR A 233 37.81 -6.75 -29.27
C TYR A 233 36.75 -5.75 -29.75
N ILE A 234 36.99 -4.45 -29.59
CA ILE A 234 36.08 -3.39 -30.01
C ILE A 234 36.47 -2.98 -31.43
N GLN A 235 35.59 -3.20 -32.40
CA GLN A 235 35.76 -2.60 -33.72
C GLN A 235 35.54 -1.09 -33.61
N SER A 236 36.49 -0.32 -34.14
CA SER A 236 36.32 1.13 -34.26
C SER A 236 35.10 1.43 -35.13
N THR A 237 34.22 2.28 -34.62
CA THR A 237 33.01 2.71 -35.32
C THR A 237 33.12 4.20 -35.57
N HIS A 238 32.66 4.66 -36.73
CA HIS A 238 32.50 6.09 -37.01
C HIS A 238 31.28 6.71 -36.32
N SER A 239 30.42 5.90 -35.70
CA SER A 239 29.27 6.41 -34.95
C SER A 239 29.71 6.95 -33.60
N VAL A 240 29.40 8.23 -33.37
CA VAL A 240 29.63 8.93 -32.12
C VAL A 240 28.31 8.95 -31.35
N PHE A 241 28.31 8.39 -30.15
CA PHE A 241 27.18 8.58 -29.25
C PHE A 241 27.23 10.00 -28.68
N SER A 242 26.15 10.75 -28.85
CA SER A 242 25.97 12.05 -28.21
C SER A 242 24.58 12.11 -27.60
N PHE A 243 24.49 12.74 -26.43
CA PHE A 243 23.18 13.00 -25.83
C PHE A 243 22.49 14.09 -26.64
N GLU A 244 21.27 13.79 -27.08
CA GLU A 244 20.37 14.78 -27.63
C GLU A 244 19.50 15.36 -26.51
N GLU A 245 19.11 16.62 -26.67
CA GLU A 245 18.16 17.23 -25.75
C GLU A 245 16.82 16.48 -25.81
N ILE A 246 16.26 16.20 -24.63
CA ILE A 246 14.96 15.58 -24.52
C ILE A 246 13.89 16.59 -24.98
N GLY A 247 13.08 16.18 -25.95
CA GLY A 247 11.94 16.95 -26.41
C GLY A 247 10.81 17.05 -25.38
N LEU A 248 10.14 18.21 -25.36
CA LEU A 248 8.93 18.44 -24.55
C LEU A 248 7.86 17.36 -24.75
N SER A 249 7.60 16.99 -26.00
CA SER A 249 6.60 15.99 -26.37
C SER A 249 6.89 14.62 -25.78
N THR A 250 8.18 14.24 -25.72
CA THR A 250 8.63 12.99 -25.09
C THR A 250 8.29 12.98 -23.61
N VAL A 251 8.65 14.05 -22.88
CA VAL A 251 8.35 14.16 -21.44
C VAL A 251 6.84 14.13 -21.19
N ASN A 252 6.06 14.87 -21.98
CA ASN A 252 4.61 14.90 -21.87
C ASN A 252 3.98 13.52 -22.07
N CYS A 253 4.40 12.81 -23.12
CA CYS A 253 3.93 11.45 -23.41
C CYS A 253 4.27 10.49 -22.26
N LEU A 254 5.50 10.56 -21.73
CA LEU A 254 5.91 9.74 -20.60
C LEU A 254 5.09 10.04 -19.34
N LEU A 255 4.84 11.32 -19.02
CA LEU A 255 3.97 11.70 -17.90
C LEU A 255 2.54 11.17 -18.08
N LYS A 256 1.98 11.24 -19.29
CA LYS A 256 0.65 10.71 -19.61
C LYS A 256 0.57 9.18 -19.55
N THR A 257 1.68 8.47 -19.72
CA THR A 257 1.72 6.99 -19.63
C THR A 257 1.99 6.47 -18.22
N ILE A 258 2.30 7.34 -17.26
CA ILE A 258 2.47 6.97 -15.84
C ILE A 258 1.27 6.16 -15.34
N ASN A 259 1.55 5.05 -14.67
CA ASN A 259 0.52 4.25 -14.03
C ASN A 259 0.05 4.96 -12.75
N ALA A 260 -1.13 5.57 -12.82
CA ALA A 260 -1.75 6.32 -11.72
C ALA A 260 -2.00 5.51 -10.45
N ASN A 261 -1.98 4.17 -10.52
CA ASN A 261 -2.25 3.28 -9.39
C ASN A 261 -0.98 2.70 -8.74
N LYS A 262 0.22 3.01 -9.27
CA LYS A 262 1.46 2.58 -8.62
C LYS A 262 1.64 3.28 -7.27
N ALA A 263 2.31 2.57 -6.36
CA ALA A 263 2.68 3.13 -5.08
C ALA A 263 3.55 4.37 -5.26
N THR A 264 3.36 5.32 -4.36
CA THR A 264 4.17 6.54 -4.29
C THR A 264 5.56 6.23 -3.76
N GLY A 265 6.58 6.90 -4.30
CA GLY A 265 7.97 6.76 -3.88
C GLY A 265 8.29 7.52 -2.59
N SER A 266 9.58 7.70 -2.32
CA SER A 266 10.11 8.51 -1.20
C SER A 266 9.65 9.96 -1.25
N ASP A 267 9.40 10.47 -2.46
CA ASP A 267 8.94 11.82 -2.76
C ASP A 267 7.51 12.15 -2.27
N LYS A 268 6.72 11.13 -1.86
CA LYS A 268 5.30 11.30 -1.50
C LYS A 268 4.44 11.91 -2.64
N ILE A 269 4.88 11.79 -3.89
CA ILE A 269 4.17 12.24 -5.10
C ILE A 269 3.40 11.07 -5.76
N PRO A 270 2.06 11.10 -5.81
CA PRO A 270 1.29 10.12 -6.56
C PRO A 270 1.45 10.31 -8.06
N GLY A 271 1.75 9.22 -8.79
CA GLY A 271 1.79 9.23 -10.25
C GLY A 271 0.48 9.71 -10.90
N ARG A 272 -0.66 9.57 -10.20
CA ARG A 272 -1.95 10.15 -10.62
C ARG A 272 -1.89 11.66 -10.82
N LEU A 273 -1.24 12.40 -9.91
CA LEU A 273 -1.19 13.87 -9.96
C LEU A 273 -0.28 14.34 -11.10
N LEU A 274 0.88 13.70 -11.26
CA LEU A 274 1.79 13.95 -12.39
C LEU A 274 1.11 13.72 -13.75
N LYS A 275 0.33 12.65 -13.86
CA LYS A 275 -0.38 12.31 -15.10
C LYS A 275 -1.48 13.30 -15.46
N ILE A 276 -2.26 13.75 -14.47
CA ILE A 276 -3.32 14.76 -14.67
C ILE A 276 -2.71 16.09 -15.11
N ALA A 277 -1.61 16.50 -14.48
CA ALA A 277 -0.95 17.77 -14.73
C ALA A 277 0.12 17.71 -15.83
N ALA A 278 0.18 16.64 -16.63
CA ALA A 278 1.26 16.40 -17.58
C ALA A 278 1.51 17.60 -18.50
N ASP A 279 0.45 18.20 -19.05
CA ASP A 279 0.54 19.33 -19.97
C ASP A 279 1.18 20.59 -19.33
N ILE A 280 0.96 20.79 -18.04
CA ILE A 280 1.47 21.94 -17.28
C ILE A 280 2.91 21.68 -16.82
N LEU A 281 3.21 20.47 -16.36
CA LEU A 281 4.49 20.14 -15.73
C LEU A 281 5.60 19.87 -16.75
N SER A 282 5.25 19.37 -17.94
CA SER A 282 6.23 18.94 -18.95
C SER A 282 7.31 19.97 -19.23
N PRO A 283 7.01 21.28 -19.46
CA PRO A 283 8.05 22.26 -19.79
C PRO A 283 9.12 22.37 -18.71
N SER A 284 8.70 22.49 -17.45
CA SER A 284 9.60 22.64 -16.31
C SER A 284 10.46 21.39 -16.09
N LEU A 285 9.86 20.20 -16.18
CA LEU A 285 10.57 18.94 -16.01
C LEU A 285 11.56 18.66 -17.16
N THR A 286 11.19 18.97 -18.40
CA THR A 286 12.09 18.85 -19.56
C THR A 286 13.37 19.65 -19.35
N ARG A 287 13.27 20.88 -18.82
CA ARG A 287 14.43 21.72 -18.54
C ARG A 287 15.34 21.11 -17.47
N ILE A 288 14.77 20.59 -16.38
CA ILE A 288 15.55 19.90 -15.33
C ILE A 288 16.27 18.69 -15.93
N PHE A 289 15.58 17.85 -16.72
CA PHE A 289 16.19 16.67 -17.32
C PHE A 289 17.33 17.02 -18.28
N ASN A 290 17.13 18.00 -19.16
CA ASN A 290 18.18 18.44 -20.09
C ASN A 290 19.37 19.06 -19.33
N ARG A 291 19.11 19.79 -18.24
CA ARG A 291 20.18 20.32 -17.39
C ARG A 291 20.98 19.19 -16.73
N SER A 292 20.29 18.19 -16.18
CA SER A 292 20.92 17.00 -15.61
C SER A 292 21.79 16.25 -16.60
N LEU A 293 21.31 16.05 -17.84
CA LEU A 293 22.08 15.40 -18.90
C LEU A 293 23.32 16.24 -19.28
N SER A 294 23.15 17.55 -19.47
CA SER A 294 24.24 18.44 -19.88
C SER A 294 25.37 18.54 -18.85
N MET A 295 25.03 18.52 -17.55
CA MET A 295 26.01 18.64 -16.46
C MET A 295 26.50 17.28 -15.95
N GLY A 296 25.84 16.18 -16.32
CA GLY A 296 26.08 14.86 -15.73
C GLY A 296 25.69 14.77 -14.25
N ILE A 297 24.83 15.69 -13.76
CA ILE A 297 24.40 15.77 -12.36
C ILE A 297 22.92 15.43 -12.26
N TYR A 298 22.59 14.43 -11.44
CA TYR A 298 21.21 14.04 -11.15
C TYR A 298 20.84 14.47 -9.72
N PRO A 299 19.62 15.00 -9.51
CA PRO A 299 19.08 15.30 -8.20
C PRO A 299 19.29 14.16 -7.22
N THR A 300 19.77 14.49 -6.02
CA THR A 300 20.10 13.51 -4.99
C THR A 300 18.87 12.68 -4.59
N ASP A 301 17.69 13.30 -4.56
CA ASP A 301 16.42 12.63 -4.30
C ASP A 301 16.11 11.49 -5.28
N TRP A 302 16.50 11.63 -6.55
CA TRP A 302 16.27 10.59 -7.58
C TRP A 302 17.19 9.39 -7.43
N LYS A 303 18.25 9.51 -6.64
CA LYS A 303 19.17 8.42 -6.32
C LYS A 303 18.70 7.59 -5.12
N MET A 304 17.67 8.06 -4.41
CA MET A 304 17.07 7.33 -3.30
C MET A 304 16.06 6.29 -3.82
N ALA A 305 16.18 5.06 -3.33
CA ALA A 305 15.20 4.01 -3.56
C ALA A 305 14.60 3.53 -2.24
N ILE A 306 13.29 3.27 -2.23
CA ILE A 306 12.64 2.53 -1.15
C ILE A 306 12.50 1.08 -1.62
N PHE A 307 13.15 0.16 -0.92
CA PHE A 307 12.99 -1.28 -1.08
C PHE A 307 11.80 -1.82 -0.27
#